data_AF-A0A1A2P3V9-F1
#
_entry.id   AF-A0A1A2P3V9-F1
#
_cell.length_a   1.000
_cell.length_b   1.000
_cell.length_c   1.000
_cell.angle_alpha   90.00
_cell.angle_beta   90.00
_cell.angle_gamma   90.00
#
_symmetry.space_group_name_H-M   'P 1'
#
loop_
_entity.id
_entity.type
_entity.pdbx_description
1 polymer ?
#
loop_
_entity_poly.entity_id
_entity_poly.type
_entity_poly.pdbx_seq_one_letter_code
_entity_poly.pdbx_strand_id
1 'polypeptide(L)'
;MQISYLYADSAIAKMGVGDWQNGSGFYYFIRDKMFGAAGPLKPLWMWLSDQSLITLTFTWGAIAVELAIAVFVLLDARWRLVAFWLAVVLHALIFLSMGLFSFSLVMAAVAALIATPSEPSSSPPQHRLPSTRQPVENNPPMPRTG
;
A
#
# COMPACT_ATOMS: atom_id res chain seq x y z
N MET A 1 1.43 5.23 -8.61
CA MET A 1 2.30 6.43 -8.47
C MET A 1 1.87 7.35 -7.35
N GLN A 2 0.61 7.84 -7.28
CA GLN A 2 0.18 8.78 -6.23
C GLN A 2 0.50 8.32 -4.79
N ILE A 3 0.26 7.04 -4.47
CA ILE A 3 0.53 6.53 -3.12
C ILE A 3 2.03 6.45 -2.81
N SER A 4 2.87 6.15 -3.82
CA SER A 4 4.32 6.19 -3.64
C SER A 4 4.79 7.60 -3.29
N TYR A 5 4.27 8.62 -3.99
CA TYR A 5 4.54 10.02 -3.67
C TYR A 5 4.08 10.38 -2.25
N LEU A 6 2.88 9.96 -1.84
CA LEU A 6 2.35 10.23 -0.50
C LEU A 6 3.29 9.75 0.62
N TYR A 7 3.80 8.51 0.52
CA TYR A 7 4.73 7.97 1.52
C TYR A 7 6.12 8.62 1.45
N ALA A 8 6.61 8.92 0.24
CA ALA A 8 7.89 9.60 0.06
C ALA A 8 7.87 11.03 0.61
N ASP A 9 6.82 11.80 0.30
CA ASP A 9 6.62 13.16 0.78
C ASP A 9 6.53 13.20 2.31
N SER A 10 5.77 12.27 2.92
CA SER A 10 5.70 12.10 4.37
C SER A 10 7.06 11.84 5.03
N ALA A 11 7.90 11.00 4.43
CA ALA A 11 9.24 10.70 4.94
C ALA A 11 10.20 11.89 4.77
N ILE A 12 10.16 12.56 3.63
CA ILE A 12 11.00 13.73 3.33
C ILE A 12 10.64 14.91 4.21
N ALA A 13 9.34 15.16 4.42
CA ALA A 13 8.86 16.20 5.31
C ALA A 13 9.38 16.03 6.74
N LYS A 14 9.44 14.78 7.26
CA LYS A 14 10.02 14.49 8.58
C LYS A 14 11.49 14.85 8.65
N MET A 15 12.26 14.56 7.60
CA MET A 15 13.68 14.93 7.55
C MET A 15 13.91 16.45 7.60
N GLY A 16 12.91 17.28 7.27
CA GLY A 16 12.97 18.74 7.42
C GLY A 16 12.79 19.27 8.85
N VAL A 17 12.44 18.41 9.81
CA VAL A 17 12.11 18.80 11.20
C VAL A 17 13.24 18.40 12.15
N GLY A 18 13.71 19.34 12.97
CA GLY A 18 14.86 19.15 13.86
C GLY A 18 14.74 17.95 14.80
N ASP A 19 13.55 17.71 15.36
CA ASP A 19 13.29 16.57 16.27
C ASP A 19 13.42 15.21 15.58
N TRP A 20 13.11 15.12 14.30
CA TRP A 20 13.30 13.88 13.55
C TRP A 20 14.76 13.68 13.18
N GLN A 21 15.45 14.75 12.77
CA GLN A 21 16.88 14.70 12.42
C GLN A 21 17.76 14.28 13.59
N ASN A 22 17.48 14.77 14.81
CA ASN A 22 18.24 14.41 16.00
C ASN A 22 17.82 13.04 16.61
N GLY A 23 16.87 12.34 15.99
CA GLY A 23 16.42 11.02 16.42
C GLY A 23 15.46 11.03 17.63
N SER A 24 14.91 12.18 18.00
CA SER A 24 13.99 12.34 19.15
C SER A 24 12.51 12.48 18.77
N GLY A 25 12.18 12.43 17.48
CA GLY A 25 10.83 12.68 16.97
C GLY A 25 9.77 11.83 17.66
N PHE A 26 10.03 10.54 17.88
CA PHE A 26 9.13 9.66 18.63
C PHE A 26 8.87 10.14 20.07
N TYR A 27 9.90 10.63 20.79
CA TYR A 27 9.77 11.12 22.16
C TYR A 27 8.83 12.31 22.25
N TYR A 28 8.97 13.26 21.33
CA TYR A 28 8.14 14.45 21.28
C TYR A 28 6.72 14.15 20.78
N PHE A 29 6.58 13.30 19.76
CA PHE A 29 5.26 12.89 19.26
C PHE A 29 4.42 12.20 20.34
N ILE A 30 4.99 11.25 21.08
CA ILE A 30 4.28 10.56 22.17
C ILE A 30 3.84 11.53 23.29
N ARG A 31 4.51 12.67 23.45
CA ARG A 31 4.20 13.70 24.45
C ARG A 31 3.38 14.86 23.90
N ASP A 32 3.01 14.81 22.62
CA ASP A 32 2.23 15.87 22.00
C ASP A 32 0.85 16.02 22.66
N LYS A 33 0.37 17.27 22.78
CA LYS A 33 -0.89 17.56 23.47
C LYS A 33 -2.13 17.22 22.64
N MET A 34 -2.03 17.27 21.31
CA MET A 34 -3.14 16.98 20.40
C MET A 34 -3.12 15.54 19.91
N PHE A 35 -1.95 15.00 19.59
CA PHE A 35 -1.81 13.69 18.95
C PHE A 35 -0.88 12.74 19.72
N GLY A 36 -0.54 13.02 20.97
CA GLY A 36 0.32 12.16 21.78
C GLY A 36 -0.36 10.88 22.28
N ALA A 37 0.35 10.18 23.17
CA ALA A 37 -0.09 8.88 23.68
C ALA A 37 -1.48 8.96 24.34
N ALA A 38 -2.40 8.16 23.81
CA ALA A 38 -3.80 8.13 24.22
C ALA A 38 -4.24 6.72 24.68
N GLY A 39 -5.37 6.68 25.40
CA GLY A 39 -5.99 5.43 25.83
C GLY A 39 -5.23 4.65 26.91
N PRO A 40 -5.63 3.38 27.16
CA PRO A 40 -5.09 2.56 28.25
C PRO A 40 -3.59 2.25 28.14
N LEU A 41 -3.04 2.25 26.91
CA LEU A 41 -1.63 1.96 26.65
C LEU A 41 -0.72 3.17 26.86
N LYS A 42 -1.26 4.34 27.22
CA LYS A 42 -0.47 5.56 27.43
C LYS A 42 0.77 5.37 28.33
N PRO A 43 0.71 4.69 29.50
CA PRO A 43 1.89 4.49 30.34
C PRO A 43 2.99 3.68 29.65
N LEU A 44 2.61 2.68 28.84
CA LEU A 44 3.54 1.87 28.06
C LEU A 44 4.26 2.72 27.02
N TRP A 45 3.53 3.54 26.27
CA TRP A 45 4.12 4.43 25.27
C TRP A 45 5.04 5.48 25.89
N MET A 46 4.67 6.04 27.04
CA MET A 46 5.54 6.94 27.80
C MET A 46 6.84 6.25 28.20
N TRP A 47 6.75 5.06 28.79
CA TRP A 47 7.94 4.30 29.19
C TRP A 47 8.84 3.93 28.01
N LEU A 48 8.25 3.48 26.89
CA LEU A 48 9.00 3.16 25.65
C LEU A 48 9.77 4.37 25.14
N SER A 49 9.12 5.54 25.14
CA SER A 49 9.73 6.77 24.65
C SER A 49 10.83 7.31 25.57
N ASP A 50 10.87 6.96 26.85
CA ASP A 50 11.98 7.32 27.74
C ASP A 50 13.27 6.54 27.43
N GLN A 51 13.17 5.42 26.70
CA GLN A 51 14.35 4.63 26.31
C GLN A 51 14.98 5.22 25.04
N SER A 52 16.23 5.69 25.14
CA SER A 52 16.94 6.35 24.04
C SER A 52 17.05 5.51 22.78
N LEU A 53 17.39 4.22 22.92
CA LEU A 53 17.51 3.31 21.78
C LEU A 53 16.16 3.05 21.10
N ILE A 54 15.08 2.95 21.87
CA ILE A 54 13.73 2.76 21.35
C ILE A 54 13.30 4.01 20.59
N THR A 55 13.45 5.19 21.19
CA THR A 55 13.12 6.46 20.55
C THR A 55 13.88 6.67 19.25
N LEU A 56 15.19 6.37 19.22
CA LEU A 56 15.98 6.44 18.01
C LEU A 56 15.46 5.47 16.94
N THR A 57 15.18 4.23 17.34
CA THR A 57 14.70 3.16 16.45
C THR A 57 13.34 3.49 15.86
N PHE A 58 12.39 4.00 16.65
CA PHE A 58 11.07 4.37 16.17
C PHE A 58 11.10 5.61 15.28
N THR A 59 11.93 6.61 15.62
CA THR A 59 12.06 7.84 14.83
C THR A 59 12.60 7.55 13.43
N TRP A 60 13.73 6.86 13.33
CA TRP A 60 14.32 6.52 12.03
C TRP A 60 13.62 5.34 11.35
N GLY A 61 13.10 4.40 12.14
CA GLY A 61 12.35 3.26 11.63
C GLY A 61 11.08 3.68 10.91
N ALA A 62 10.35 4.68 11.41
CA ALA A 62 9.18 5.21 10.71
C ALA A 62 9.57 5.77 9.33
N ILE A 63 10.62 6.59 9.24
CA ILE A 63 11.12 7.15 7.98
C ILE A 63 11.56 6.02 7.03
N ALA A 64 12.34 5.06 7.53
CA ALA A 64 12.82 3.93 6.72
C ALA A 64 11.68 3.08 6.17
N VAL A 65 10.65 2.80 6.98
CA VAL A 65 9.46 2.06 6.57
C VAL A 65 8.65 2.83 5.54
N GLU A 66 8.45 4.15 5.71
CA GLU A 66 7.74 4.99 4.74
C GLU A 66 8.46 5.00 3.38
N LEU A 67 9.79 5.16 3.37
CA LEU A 67 10.59 5.09 2.14
C LEU A 67 10.52 3.69 1.50
N ALA A 68 10.59 2.62 2.30
CA ALA A 68 10.46 1.26 1.79
C ALA A 68 9.09 1.04 1.13
N ILE A 69 8.00 1.50 1.75
CA ILE A 69 6.65 1.44 1.17
C ILE A 69 6.63 2.24 -0.15
N ALA A 70 7.16 3.46 -0.17
CA ALA A 70 7.18 4.32 -1.34
C ALA A 70 7.86 3.63 -2.55
N VAL A 71 8.96 2.91 -2.32
CA VAL A 71 9.68 2.16 -3.35
C VAL A 71 8.92 0.88 -3.73
N PHE A 72 8.51 0.08 -2.75
CA PHE A 72 7.93 -1.24 -2.98
C PHE A 72 6.57 -1.21 -3.68
N VAL A 73 5.80 -0.13 -3.51
CA VAL A 73 4.55 0.10 -4.25
C VAL A 73 4.78 0.21 -5.77
N LEU A 74 5.98 0.63 -6.20
CA LEU A 74 6.33 0.77 -7.62
C LEU A 74 6.81 -0.54 -8.26
N LEU A 75 7.15 -1.54 -7.44
CA LEU A 75 7.69 -2.82 -7.86
C LEU A 75 6.57 -3.83 -8.20
N ASP A 76 6.96 -5.09 -8.43
CA ASP A 76 6.07 -6.20 -8.75
C ASP A 76 5.26 -6.70 -7.55
N ALA A 77 4.28 -7.59 -7.80
CA ALA A 77 3.22 -7.97 -6.86
C ALA A 77 3.74 -8.47 -5.49
N ARG A 78 4.87 -9.18 -5.46
CA ARG A 78 5.48 -9.65 -4.20
C ARG A 78 5.89 -8.50 -3.29
N TRP A 79 6.48 -7.44 -3.85
CA TRP A 79 6.92 -6.27 -3.08
C TRP A 79 5.74 -5.40 -2.68
N ARG A 80 4.68 -5.36 -3.49
CA ARG A 80 3.41 -4.70 -3.10
C ARG A 80 2.78 -5.38 -1.88
N LEU A 81 2.90 -6.70 -1.76
CA LEU A 81 2.46 -7.42 -0.56
C LEU A 81 3.33 -7.09 0.66
N VAL A 82 4.65 -6.95 0.48
CA VAL A 82 5.55 -6.49 1.55
C VAL A 82 5.19 -5.06 1.97
N ALA A 83 4.96 -4.16 1.01
CA ALA A 83 4.53 -2.79 1.24
C ALA A 83 3.21 -2.73 2.01
N PHE A 84 2.26 -3.63 1.69
CA PHE A 84 1.01 -3.77 2.41
C PHE A 84 1.23 -4.10 3.89
N TRP A 85 2.02 -5.13 4.19
CA TRP A 85 2.27 -5.51 5.58
C TRP A 85 3.03 -4.42 6.34
N LEU A 86 4.01 -3.79 5.72
CA LEU A 86 4.72 -2.64 6.30
C LEU A 86 3.75 -1.48 6.62
N ALA A 87 2.87 -1.13 5.68
CA ALA A 87 1.88 -0.09 5.87
C ALA A 87 0.91 -0.45 6.99
N VAL A 88 0.40 -1.68 7.04
CA VAL A 88 -0.52 -2.14 8.10
C VAL A 88 0.16 -2.06 9.47
N VAL A 89 1.39 -2.54 9.61
CA VAL A 89 2.14 -2.48 10.87
C VAL A 89 2.37 -1.03 11.31
N LEU A 90 2.84 -0.17 10.40
CA LEU A 90 3.05 1.25 10.69
C LEU A 90 1.76 1.92 11.19
N HIS A 91 0.64 1.71 10.49
CA HIS A 91 -0.63 2.34 10.85
C HIS A 91 -1.29 1.73 12.08
N ALA A 92 -1.06 0.45 12.37
CA ALA A 92 -1.45 -0.16 13.62
C ALA A 92 -0.70 0.47 14.81
N LEU A 93 0.61 0.73 14.67
CA LEU A 93 1.38 1.43 15.69
C LEU A 93 0.88 2.87 15.90
N ILE A 94 0.55 3.59 14.83
CA ILE A 94 -0.07 4.93 14.90
C ILE A 94 -1.42 4.88 15.62
N PHE A 95 -2.27 3.89 15.30
CA PHE A 95 -3.56 3.72 15.96
C PHE A 95 -3.40 3.42 17.45
N LEU A 96 -2.51 2.50 17.82
CA LEU A 96 -2.31 2.10 19.21
C LEU A 96 -1.63 3.16 20.07
N SER A 97 -0.77 4.00 19.47
CA SER A 97 -0.10 5.09 20.16
C SER A 97 -0.98 6.33 20.27
N MET A 98 -1.48 6.83 19.15
CA MET A 98 -2.13 8.14 19.07
C MET A 98 -3.67 8.07 19.00
N GLY A 99 -4.26 6.88 18.85
CA GLY A 99 -5.72 6.71 18.79
C GLY A 99 -6.37 7.17 17.47
N LEU A 100 -5.58 7.41 16.42
CA LEU A 100 -6.05 7.89 15.11
C LEU A 100 -6.72 6.77 14.31
N PHE A 101 -7.92 6.37 14.74
CA PHE A 101 -8.65 5.25 14.14
C PHE A 101 -8.96 5.43 12.64
N SER A 102 -9.61 6.54 12.28
CA SER A 102 -10.08 6.79 10.91
C SER A 102 -8.91 6.90 9.93
N PHE A 103 -7.86 7.62 10.32
CA PHE A 103 -6.65 7.78 9.51
C PHE A 103 -5.96 6.43 9.27
N SER A 104 -5.71 5.65 10.33
CA SER A 104 -5.07 4.35 10.20
C SER A 104 -5.89 3.38 9.36
N LEU A 105 -7.22 3.40 9.48
CA LEU A 105 -8.11 2.54 8.70
C LEU A 105 -8.08 2.89 7.21
N VAL A 106 -8.12 4.17 6.85
CA VAL A 106 -8.04 4.63 5.45
C VAL A 106 -6.70 4.23 4.83
N MET A 107 -5.59 4.45 5.52
CA MET A 107 -4.27 4.13 4.99
C MET A 107 -4.04 2.62 4.84
N ALA A 108 -4.55 1.80 5.76
CA ALA A 108 -4.54 0.36 5.64
C ALA A 108 -5.40 -0.14 4.46
N ALA A 109 -6.57 0.46 4.25
CA ALA A 109 -7.44 0.15 3.11
C ALA A 109 -6.77 0.50 1.76
N VAL A 110 -6.13 1.67 1.67
CA VAL A 110 -5.36 2.08 0.49
C VAL A 110 -4.22 1.08 0.22
N ALA A 111 -3.51 0.64 1.24
CA ALA A 111 -2.45 -0.36 1.10
C ALA A 111 -3.01 -1.70 0.58
N ALA A 112 -4.19 -2.13 1.05
CA ALA A 112 -4.85 -3.34 0.57
C ALA A 112 -5.19 -3.25 -0.92
N LEU A 113 -5.72 -2.10 -1.37
CA LEU A 113 -6.06 -1.86 -2.79
C LEU A 113 -4.84 -1.93 -3.71
N ILE A 114 -3.67 -1.53 -3.23
CA ILE A 114 -2.41 -1.59 -4.00
C ILE A 114 -1.91 -3.03 -4.13
N ALA A 115 -2.11 -3.85 -3.09
CA ALA A 115 -1.69 -5.24 -3.07
C ALA A 115 -2.61 -6.14 -3.93
N THR A 116 -3.88 -5.78 -4.09
CA THR A 116 -4.79 -6.51 -4.97
C THR A 116 -4.45 -6.24 -6.45
N PRO A 117 -4.17 -7.29 -7.25
CA PRO A 117 -3.99 -7.12 -8.69
C PRO A 117 -5.25 -6.53 -9.31
N SER A 118 -5.09 -5.46 -10.09
CA SER A 118 -6.17 -4.99 -10.97
C SER A 118 -6.33 -6.04 -12.06
N GLU A 119 -7.45 -6.76 -12.10
CA GLU A 119 -7.85 -7.52 -13.29
C GLU A 119 -7.74 -6.57 -14.49
N PRO A 120 -7.02 -6.92 -15.57
CA PRO A 120 -7.07 -6.15 -16.80
C PRO A 120 -8.53 -6.06 -17.22
N SER A 121 -9.04 -4.83 -17.34
CA SER A 121 -10.37 -4.56 -17.88
C SER A 121 -10.59 -5.42 -19.12
N SER A 122 -11.59 -6.30 -19.03
CA SER A 122 -12.24 -7.05 -20.10
C SER A 122 -11.74 -6.72 -21.51
N SER A 123 -11.20 -7.72 -22.21
CA SER A 123 -11.12 -7.67 -23.67
C SER A 123 -12.48 -7.21 -24.22
N PRO A 124 -12.56 -6.24 -25.15
CA PRO A 124 -13.83 -5.90 -25.79
C PRO A 124 -14.46 -7.17 -26.35
N PRO A 125 -15.80 -7.37 -26.27
CA PRO A 125 -16.43 -8.50 -26.93
C PRO A 125 -16.06 -8.41 -28.41
N GLN A 126 -15.23 -9.35 -28.88
CA GLN A 126 -14.99 -9.51 -30.30
C GLN A 126 -16.34 -9.79 -30.93
N HIS A 127 -16.92 -8.78 -31.58
CA HIS A 127 -18.10 -8.94 -32.41
C HIS A 127 -17.69 -9.89 -33.53
N ARG A 128 -17.90 -11.19 -33.30
CA ARG A 128 -17.70 -12.25 -34.26
C ARG A 128 -18.71 -11.97 -35.36
N LEU A 129 -18.25 -11.44 -36.49
CA LEU A 129 -19.08 -11.27 -37.68
C LEU A 129 -19.68 -12.64 -38.03
N PRO A 130 -20.99 -12.71 -38.38
CA PRO A 130 -21.61 -13.96 -38.75
C PRO A 130 -20.88 -14.53 -39.97
N SER A 131 -20.35 -15.74 -39.80
CA SER A 131 -19.84 -16.56 -40.90
C SER A 131 -20.95 -16.68 -41.94
N THR A 132 -20.83 -15.93 -43.02
CA THR A 132 -21.70 -16.06 -44.18
C THR A 132 -21.57 -17.50 -44.66
N ARG A 133 -22.65 -18.27 -44.52
CA ARG A 133 -22.78 -19.63 -45.06
C ARG A 133 -22.22 -19.64 -46.48
N GLN A 134 -21.20 -20.47 -46.74
CA GLN A 134 -20.93 -20.87 -48.11
C GLN A 134 -22.13 -21.70 -48.61
N PRO A 135 -22.66 -21.41 -49.81
CA PRO A 135 -23.72 -22.23 -50.40
C PRO A 135 -23.17 -23.63 -50.65
N VAL A 136 -23.95 -24.65 -50.28
CA VAL A 136 -23.72 -26.04 -50.66
C VAL A 136 -23.73 -26.12 -52.19
N GLU A 137 -22.56 -26.25 -52.79
CA GLU A 137 -22.43 -26.56 -54.21
C GLU A 137 -22.78 -28.04 -54.41
N ASN A 138 -24.03 -28.29 -54.79
CA ASN A 138 -24.53 -29.60 -55.20
C ASN A 138 -23.84 -30.01 -56.51
N ASN A 139 -22.81 -30.85 -56.43
CA ASN A 139 -22.21 -31.45 -57.61
C ASN A 139 -23.01 -32.71 -58.02
N PRO A 140 -23.48 -32.86 -59.27
CA PRO A 140 -24.22 -34.06 -59.69
C PRO A 140 -23.31 -35.29 -59.82
N PRO A 141 -23.85 -36.52 -59.72
CA PRO A 141 -23.04 -37.73 -59.79
C PRO A 141 -22.54 -38.00 -61.22
N MET A 142 -21.23 -38.27 -61.33
CA MET A 142 -20.58 -38.71 -62.57
C MET A 142 -21.11 -40.08 -63.04
N PRO A 143 -21.20 -40.33 -64.37
CA PRO A 143 -21.63 -41.63 -64.88
C PRO A 143 -20.52 -42.66 -64.70
N ARG A 144 -20.90 -43.84 -64.19
CA ARG A 144 -20.04 -45.03 -64.22
C ARG A 144 -19.95 -45.54 -65.66
N THR A 145 -18.75 -45.59 -66.22
CA THR A 145 -18.46 -46.36 -67.43
C THR A 145 -17.48 -47.49 -67.10
N GLY A 146 -17.95 -48.71 -67.36
CA GLY A 146 -17.21 -49.86 -67.91
C GLY A 146 -15.91 -50.27 -67.25
#